data_AF-A0A2N2WJQ2-F1
#
_entry.id   AF-A0A2N2WJQ2-F1
#
_cell.length_a   1.000
_cell.length_b   1.000
_cell.length_c   1.000
_cell.angle_alpha   90.00
_cell.angle_beta   90.00
_cell.angle_gamma   90.00
#
_symmetry.space_group_name_H-M   'P 1'
#
loop_
_entity.id
_entity.type
_entity.pdbx_description
1 polymer ?
#
loop_
_entity_poly.entity_id
_entity_poly.type
_entity_poly.pdbx_seq_one_letter_code
_entity_poly.pdbx_strand_id
1 'polypeptide(L)'
;MSEIDHILSKESFSREDIILLLDAGPADRVKLFARSAEVKTQYVGDVVYFRGLIEFSNICGKNCLYCGIRRGNRNAQRYNLSDEEIIEAAKFAY
;
A
#
# COMPACT_ATOMS: atom_id res chain seq x y z
N MET A 1 23.63 3.60 -21.61
CA MET A 1 22.47 3.85 -20.71
C MET A 1 21.36 2.95 -21.19
N SER A 2 20.73 2.19 -20.30
CA SER A 2 19.56 1.36 -20.66
C SER A 2 18.36 2.25 -20.94
N GLU A 3 17.36 1.72 -21.66
CA GLU A 3 16.08 2.38 -21.88
C GLU A 3 15.41 2.82 -20.56
N ILE A 4 15.56 2.00 -19.52
CA ILE A 4 15.11 2.31 -18.15
C ILE A 4 15.82 3.54 -17.58
N ASP A 5 17.13 3.71 -17.78
CA ASP A 5 17.86 4.88 -17.29
C ASP A 5 17.29 6.18 -17.88
N HIS A 6 16.90 6.16 -19.16
CA HIS A 6 16.27 7.30 -19.81
C HIS A 6 14.88 7.58 -19.22
N ILE A 7 14.06 6.55 -19.03
CA ILE A 7 12.72 6.68 -18.43
C ILE A 7 12.82 7.27 -17.02
N LEU A 8 13.73 6.77 -16.17
CA LEU A 8 13.88 7.20 -14.77
C LEU A 8 14.34 8.66 -14.61
N SER A 9 14.87 9.27 -15.67
CA SER A 9 15.27 10.68 -15.69
C SER A 9 14.13 11.65 -16.02
N LYS A 10 12.98 11.14 -16.49
CA LYS A 10 11.82 11.95 -16.82
C LYS A 10 11.11 12.48 -15.57
N GLU A 11 10.57 13.69 -15.66
CA GLU A 11 9.69 14.29 -14.65
C GLU A 11 8.28 13.64 -14.63
N SER A 12 7.85 13.07 -15.76
CA SER A 12 6.56 12.40 -15.89
C SER A 12 6.66 11.18 -16.82
N PHE A 13 5.83 10.17 -16.58
CA PHE A 13 5.85 8.91 -17.32
C PHE A 13 4.61 8.76 -18.19
N SER A 14 4.79 8.34 -19.43
CA SER A 14 3.68 7.89 -20.28
C SER A 14 3.16 6.52 -19.82
N ARG A 15 2.06 6.06 -20.42
CA ARG A 15 1.55 4.71 -20.20
C ARG A 15 2.58 3.65 -20.60
N GLU A 16 3.26 3.87 -21.73
CA GLU A 16 4.27 2.98 -22.29
C GLU A 16 5.50 2.92 -21.37
N ASP A 17 5.92 4.07 -20.83
CA ASP A 17 6.99 4.14 -19.84
C ASP A 17 6.66 3.27 -18.61
N ILE A 18 5.44 3.41 -18.06
CA ILE A 18 5.01 2.64 -16.88
C ILE A 18 4.98 1.13 -17.18
N ILE A 19 4.51 0.73 -18.36
CA ILE A 19 4.50 -0.69 -18.76
C ILE A 19 5.91 -1.26 -18.78
N LEU A 20 6.87 -0.54 -19.36
CA LEU A 20 8.27 -0.97 -19.40
C LEU A 20 8.90 -1.04 -18.00
N LEU A 21 8.58 -0.09 -17.10
CA LEU A 21 9.05 -0.12 -15.72
C LEU A 21 8.48 -1.31 -14.93
N LEU A 22 7.22 -1.68 -15.16
CA LEU A 22 6.59 -2.84 -14.51
C LEU A 22 7.18 -4.18 -14.99
N ASP A 23 7.67 -4.24 -16.23
CA ASP A 23 8.32 -5.42 -16.81
C ASP A 23 9.84 -5.47 -16.57
N ALA A 24 10.38 -4.55 -15.76
CA ALA A 24 11.82 -4.44 -15.54
C ALA A 24 12.45 -5.72 -14.99
N GLY A 25 13.55 -6.13 -15.61
CA GLY A 25 14.37 -7.27 -15.19
C GLY A 25 15.14 -7.01 -13.88
N PRO A 26 15.77 -8.04 -13.28
CA PRO A 26 16.40 -7.93 -11.97
C PRO A 26 17.40 -6.78 -11.81
N ALA A 27 18.25 -6.53 -12.82
CA ALA A 27 19.26 -5.46 -12.77
C ALA A 27 18.62 -4.05 -12.81
N ASP A 28 17.62 -3.85 -13.67
CA ASP A 28 16.93 -2.56 -13.78
C ASP A 28 15.99 -2.29 -12.60
N ARG A 29 15.45 -3.33 -11.95
CA ARG A 29 14.69 -3.17 -10.70
C ARG A 29 15.51 -2.56 -9.56
N VAL A 30 16.80 -2.89 -9.46
CA VAL A 30 17.68 -2.27 -8.46
C VAL A 30 17.75 -0.76 -8.67
N LYS A 31 17.86 -0.33 -9.93
CA LYS A 31 17.86 1.10 -10.29
C LYS A 31 16.52 1.76 -10.01
N LEU A 32 15.42 1.07 -10.34
CA LEU A 32 14.06 1.54 -10.06
C LEU A 32 13.86 1.78 -8.55
N PHE A 33 14.29 0.84 -7.71
CA PHE A 33 14.21 1.00 -6.25
C PHE A 33 15.10 2.13 -5.74
N ALA A 34 16.34 2.24 -6.23
CA ALA A 34 17.24 3.34 -5.87
C ALA A 34 16.61 4.70 -6.21
N ARG A 35 16.11 4.87 -7.45
CA ARG A 35 15.43 6.09 -7.88
C ARG A 35 14.18 6.39 -7.06
N SER A 36 13.38 5.36 -6.73
CA SER A 36 12.19 5.53 -5.89
C SER A 36 12.54 6.01 -4.47
N ALA A 37 13.66 5.53 -3.91
CA ALA A 37 14.14 5.93 -2.60
C ALA A 37 14.67 7.37 -2.61
N GLU A 38 15.39 7.78 -3.65
CA GLU A 38 15.81 9.18 -3.85
C GLU A 38 14.61 10.13 -3.90
N VAL A 39 13.60 9.81 -4.71
CA VAL A 39 12.37 10.61 -4.82
C VAL A 39 11.63 10.63 -3.48
N LYS A 40 11.44 9.49 -2.81
CA LYS A 40 10.83 9.43 -1.48
C LYS A 40 11.57 10.34 -0.50
N THR A 41 12.90 10.25 -0.45
CA THR A 41 13.71 11.06 0.47
C THR A 41 13.64 12.54 0.14
N GLN A 42 13.63 12.92 -1.15
CA GLN A 42 13.52 14.32 -1.56
C GLN A 42 12.21 14.97 -1.11
N TYR A 43 11.08 14.27 -1.25
CA TYR A 43 9.76 14.86 -1.01
C TYR A 43 9.17 14.55 0.37
N VAL A 44 9.50 13.39 0.95
CA VAL A 44 8.96 12.90 2.24
C VAL A 44 10.04 12.89 3.34
N GLY A 45 11.32 12.98 2.97
CA GLY A 45 12.43 12.89 3.92
C GLY A 45 12.72 11.47 4.37
N ASP A 46 13.73 11.31 5.23
CA ASP A 46 14.05 10.03 5.88
C ASP A 46 13.18 9.81 7.13
N VAL A 47 11.86 9.85 6.92
CA VAL A 47 10.85 9.68 7.98
C VAL A 47 9.98 8.46 7.68
N VAL A 48 9.57 7.77 8.74
CA VAL A 48 8.57 6.70 8.73
C VAL A 48 7.42 7.11 9.64
N TYR A 49 6.20 7.17 9.10
CA TYR A 49 5.00 7.51 9.87
C TYR A 49 4.34 6.24 10.41
N PHE A 50 4.25 6.14 11.73
CA PHE A 50 3.49 5.08 12.39
C PHE A 50 2.00 5.45 12.40
N ARG A 51 1.14 4.46 12.13
CA ARG A 51 -0.32 4.62 12.10
C ARG A 51 -0.98 3.47 12.86
N GLY A 52 -1.71 3.80 13.92
CA GLY A 52 -2.55 2.83 14.64
C GLY A 52 -3.78 2.50 13.82
N LEU A 53 -3.87 1.27 13.30
CA LEU A 53 -5.02 0.78 12.56
C LEU A 53 -5.98 0.03 13.51
N ILE A 54 -7.25 0.44 13.55
CA ILE A 54 -8.29 -0.21 14.34
C ILE A 54 -9.34 -0.79 13.40
N GLU A 55 -9.30 -2.11 13.19
CA GLU A 55 -10.29 -2.84 12.39
C GLU A 55 -11.53 -3.16 13.24
N PHE A 56 -12.38 -2.16 13.48
CA PHE A 56 -13.46 -2.25 14.49
C PHE A 56 -14.64 -3.17 14.12
N SER A 57 -14.75 -3.57 12.86
CA SER A 57 -15.81 -4.48 12.42
C SER A 57 -15.33 -5.29 11.21
N ASN A 58 -15.72 -6.56 11.17
CA ASN A 58 -15.54 -7.40 9.99
C ASN A 58 -16.86 -7.81 9.33
N ILE A 59 -17.97 -7.15 9.70
CA ILE A 59 -19.27 -7.36 9.08
C ILE A 59 -19.28 -6.60 7.74
N CYS A 60 -19.40 -7.34 6.64
CA CYS A 60 -19.38 -6.75 5.31
C CYS A 60 -20.62 -7.16 4.51
N GLY A 61 -21.31 -6.19 3.90
CA GLY A 61 -22.44 -6.44 3.00
C GLY A 61 -22.05 -6.88 1.58
N LYS A 62 -20.75 -6.79 1.23
CA LYS A 62 -20.22 -7.16 -0.09
C LYS A 62 -19.72 -8.61 -0.13
N ASN A 63 -19.50 -9.10 -1.35
CA ASN A 63 -19.08 -10.48 -1.59
C ASN A 63 -17.81 -10.62 -2.45
N CYS A 64 -16.83 -9.74 -2.25
CA CYS A 64 -15.60 -9.70 -3.03
C CYS A 64 -14.86 -11.05 -2.98
N LEU A 65 -14.44 -11.58 -4.14
CA LEU A 65 -13.88 -12.94 -4.24
C LEU A 65 -12.51 -13.12 -3.57
N TYR A 66 -11.75 -12.04 -3.42
CA TYR A 66 -10.44 -12.03 -2.78
C TYR A 66 -10.50 -11.76 -1.26
N CYS A 67 -11.68 -11.41 -0.71
CA CYS A 67 -11.79 -10.89 0.65
C CYS A 67 -12.22 -11.97 1.64
N GLY A 68 -11.41 -12.20 2.68
CA GLY A 68 -11.70 -13.20 3.73
C GLY A 68 -12.96 -12.89 4.56
N ILE A 69 -13.33 -11.61 4.71
CA ILE A 69 -14.50 -11.18 5.49
C ILE A 69 -15.75 -10.95 4.62
N ARG A 70 -15.73 -11.36 3.34
CA ARG A 70 -16.89 -11.30 2.45
C ARG A 70 -18.13 -11.93 3.09
N ARG A 71 -19.33 -11.44 2.77
CA ARG A 71 -20.60 -11.95 3.34
C ARG A 71 -20.82 -13.45 3.12
N GLY A 72 -20.30 -13.99 2.02
CA GLY A 72 -20.44 -15.41 1.67
C GLY A 72 -19.57 -16.35 2.49
N ASN A 73 -18.57 -15.84 3.20
CA ASN A 73 -17.75 -16.67 4.10
C ASN A 73 -18.48 -16.88 5.43
N ARG A 74 -19.09 -18.05 5.58
CA ARG A 74 -19.82 -18.46 6.81
C ARG A 74 -18.90 -18.98 7.92
N ASN A 75 -17.62 -19.22 7.61
CA ASN A 75 -16.64 -19.71 8.58
C ASN A 75 -15.94 -18.56 9.33
N ALA A 76 -16.13 -17.31 8.90
CA ALA A 76 -15.58 -16.15 9.58
C ALA A 76 -16.39 -15.82 10.84
N GLN A 77 -15.73 -15.78 12.00
CA GLN A 77 -16.30 -15.24 13.23
C GLN A 77 -16.55 -13.74 13.07
N ARG A 78 -17.79 -13.32 13.26
CA ARG A 78 -18.20 -11.93 13.08
C ARG A 78 -18.08 -11.14 14.37
N TYR A 79 -17.58 -9.92 14.27
CA TYR A 79 -17.51 -8.99 15.38
C TYR A 79 -17.81 -7.57 14.93
N ASN A 80 -18.27 -6.77 15.88
CA ASN A 80 -18.45 -5.33 15.76
C ASN A 80 -18.17 -4.75 17.15
N LEU A 81 -17.08 -4.01 17.28
CA LEU A 81 -16.69 -3.41 18.54
C LEU A 81 -17.72 -2.35 18.98
N SER A 82 -17.83 -2.13 20.28
CA SER A 82 -18.58 -0.99 20.82
C SER A 82 -17.80 0.31 20.64
N ASP A 83 -18.50 1.44 20.69
CA ASP A 83 -17.87 2.76 20.61
C ASP A 83 -16.84 2.95 21.74
N GLU A 84 -17.11 2.43 22.93
CA GLU A 84 -16.19 2.44 24.06
C GLU A 84 -14.91 1.64 23.76
N GLU A 85 -15.03 0.43 23.22
CA GLU A 85 -13.87 -0.39 22.83
C GLU A 85 -13.02 0.29 21.75
N ILE A 86 -13.66 0.95 20.78
CA ILE A 86 -12.97 1.71 19.72
C ILE A 86 -12.20 2.89 20.33
N ILE A 87 -12.84 3.65 21.22
CA ILE A 87 -12.22 4.81 21.87
C ILE A 87 -11.08 4.40 22.78
N GLU A 88 -11.22 3.31 23.54
CA GLU A 88 -10.13 2.79 24.37
C GLU A 88 -8.95 2.28 23.54
N ALA A 89 -9.20 1.59 22.42
CA ALA A 89 -8.15 1.21 21.48
C ALA A 89 -7.42 2.43 20.88
N ALA A 90 -8.17 3.48 20.55
CA ALA A 90 -7.60 4.72 20.03
C ALA A 90 -6.75 5.46 21.07
N LYS A 91 -7.19 5.50 22.34
CA LYS A 91 -6.41 6.06 23.45
C LYS A 91 -5.14 5.26 23.73
N PHE A 92 -5.21 3.92 23.62
CA PHE A 92 -4.04 3.06 23.79
C PHE A 92 -2.99 3.28 22.69
N ALA A 93 -3.44 3.57 21.46
CA ALA A 93 -2.57 3.73 20.30
C ALA A 93 -1.98 5.16 20.14
N TYR A 94 -2.41 6.12 20.97
CA TYR A 94 -1.94 7.51 20.98
C TYR A 94 -0.77 7.70 21.94
#